data_AF-A0A9P9NPZ7-F1
#
_entry.id   AF-A0A9P9NPZ7-F1
#
_cell.length_a   1.000
_cell.length_b   1.000
_cell.length_c   1.000
_cell.angle_alpha   90.00
_cell.angle_beta   90.00
_cell.angle_gamma   90.00
#
_symmetry.space_group_name_H-M   'P 1'
#
loop_
_entity.id
_entity.type
_entity.pdbx_description
1 polymer ?
#
loop_
_entity_poly.entity_id
_entity_poly.type
_entity_poly.pdbx_seq_one_letter_code
_entity_poly.pdbx_strand_id
1 'polypeptide(L)'
;MLLNSTPEEVSYIKKWIPIIACESGVDARVILCIIMQESGGNVRNPTTLSPAPDFVKNTGLMQAHNGQEWDERYPEWCIERMIRDGAQGTRFGDGLIQCWHKWDRDWYHACRAYNSGRVNREDLSDGITATAHYVERVANRLVGNQWAGM
;
A
#
# COMPACT_ATOMS: atom_id res chain seq x y z
N MET A 1 -21.93 -7.34 -10.10
CA MET A 1 -20.50 -7.31 -9.74
C MET A 1 -20.40 -6.56 -8.43
N LEU A 2 -19.89 -7.17 -7.35
CA LEU A 2 -19.68 -6.46 -6.10
C LEU A 2 -18.49 -5.51 -6.29
N LEU A 3 -18.74 -4.21 -6.18
CA LEU A 3 -17.69 -3.18 -6.28
C LEU A 3 -16.89 -3.03 -4.99
N ASN A 4 -17.31 -3.70 -3.91
CA ASN A 4 -16.73 -3.61 -2.58
C ASN A 4 -16.41 -5.01 -2.04
N SER A 5 -15.44 -5.08 -1.13
CA SER A 5 -15.09 -6.31 -0.41
C SER A 5 -16.27 -6.81 0.43
N THR A 6 -16.48 -8.12 0.44
CA THR A 6 -17.51 -8.77 1.29
C THR A 6 -17.12 -8.68 2.78
N PRO A 7 -18.07 -8.87 3.71
CA PRO A 7 -17.73 -8.93 5.14
C PRO A 7 -16.65 -9.98 5.47
N GLU A 8 -16.67 -11.11 4.78
CA GLU A 8 -15.69 -12.18 4.91
C GLU A 8 -14.30 -11.72 4.44
N GLU A 9 -14.21 -11.08 3.27
CA GLU A 9 -12.97 -10.50 2.75
C GLU A 9 -12.40 -9.41 3.66
N VAL A 10 -13.27 -8.57 4.23
CA VAL A 10 -12.87 -7.57 5.24
C VAL A 10 -12.37 -8.26 6.51
N SER A 11 -12.93 -9.40 6.89
CA SER A 11 -12.46 -10.21 8.03
C SER A 11 -11.04 -10.71 7.78
N TYR A 12 -10.72 -11.18 6.58
CA TYR A 12 -9.38 -11.60 6.20
C TYR A 12 -8.39 -10.44 6.19
N ILE A 13 -8.77 -9.26 5.69
CA ILE A 13 -7.93 -8.06 5.76
C ILE A 13 -7.60 -7.74 7.22
N LYS A 14 -8.62 -7.70 8.09
CA LYS A 14 -8.44 -7.45 9.53
C LYS A 14 -7.56 -8.49 10.22
N LYS A 15 -7.67 -9.76 9.83
CA LYS A 15 -6.87 -10.87 10.37
C LYS A 15 -5.39 -10.73 10.00
N TRP A 16 -5.09 -10.46 8.72
CA TRP A 16 -3.72 -10.55 8.20
C TRP A 16 -2.87 -9.31 8.44
N ILE A 17 -3.46 -8.12 8.54
CA ILE A 17 -2.72 -6.88 8.86
C ILE A 17 -1.81 -7.04 10.10
N PRO A 18 -2.32 -7.42 11.30
CA PRO A 18 -1.46 -7.51 12.49
C PRO A 18 -0.40 -8.62 12.40
N ILE A 19 -0.69 -9.71 11.71
CA ILE A 19 0.27 -10.82 11.52
C ILE A 19 1.43 -10.35 10.65
N ILE A 20 1.12 -9.77 9.48
CA ILE A 20 2.14 -9.30 8.54
C ILE A 20 2.89 -8.09 9.09
N ALA A 21 2.24 -7.24 9.88
CA ALA A 21 2.90 -6.17 10.63
C ALA A 21 3.99 -6.74 11.56
N CYS A 22 3.67 -7.78 12.33
CA CYS A 22 4.63 -8.45 13.20
C CYS A 22 5.80 -9.07 12.42
N GLU A 23 5.51 -9.72 11.29
CA GLU A 23 6.53 -10.40 10.47
C GLU A 23 7.44 -9.43 9.70
N SER A 24 6.88 -8.31 9.21
CA SER A 24 7.61 -7.32 8.42
C SER A 24 8.32 -6.27 9.26
N GLY A 25 7.88 -6.05 10.51
CA GLY A 25 8.29 -4.91 11.32
C GLY A 25 7.64 -3.57 10.92
N VAL A 26 6.71 -3.56 9.96
CA VAL A 26 5.92 -2.38 9.60
C VAL A 26 4.75 -2.24 10.59
N ASP A 27 4.51 -1.02 11.09
CA ASP A 27 3.36 -0.76 11.97
C ASP A 27 2.04 -1.09 11.26
N ALA A 28 1.16 -1.83 11.95
CA ALA A 28 -0.14 -2.25 11.41
C ALA A 28 -1.00 -1.08 10.90
N ARG A 29 -0.89 0.10 11.52
CA ARG A 29 -1.60 1.31 11.11
C ARG A 29 -1.08 1.85 9.78
N VAL A 30 0.23 1.72 9.52
CA VAL A 30 0.83 2.09 8.22
C VAL A 30 0.31 1.16 7.13
N ILE A 31 0.29 -0.15 7.37
CA ILE A 31 -0.29 -1.12 6.42
C ILE A 31 -1.75 -0.77 6.11
N LEU A 32 -2.57 -0.53 7.14
CA LEU A 32 -3.98 -0.15 6.95
C LEU A 32 -4.11 1.15 6.15
N CYS A 33 -3.33 2.17 6.47
CA CYS A 33 -3.40 3.46 5.76
C CYS A 33 -3.01 3.33 4.29
N ILE A 34 -2.01 2.50 3.96
CA ILE A 34 -1.60 2.23 2.59
C ILE A 34 -2.68 1.44 1.84
N ILE A 35 -3.30 0.42 2.44
CA ILE A 35 -4.46 -0.26 1.85
C ILE A 35 -5.58 0.74 1.51
N MET A 36 -5.89 1.65 2.44
CA MET A 36 -6.91 2.68 2.23
C MET A 36 -6.52 3.72 1.18
N GLN A 37 -5.22 3.98 1.00
CA GLN A 37 -4.71 4.90 0.00
C GLN A 37 -4.69 4.29 -1.41
N GLU A 38 -4.36 3.00 -1.51
CA GLU A 38 -4.14 2.31 -2.79
C GLU A 38 -5.42 1.71 -3.38
N SER A 39 -6.28 1.13 -2.54
CA SER A 39 -7.46 0.37 -3.00
C SER A 39 -8.75 0.74 -2.28
N GLY A 40 -8.68 1.56 -1.22
CA GLY A 40 -9.82 1.77 -0.32
C GLY A 40 -10.27 0.48 0.39
N GLY A 41 -9.41 -0.55 0.43
CA GLY A 41 -9.76 -1.88 0.95
C GLY A 41 -10.51 -2.78 -0.03
N ASN A 42 -10.59 -2.41 -1.32
CA ASN A 42 -11.21 -3.24 -2.35
C ASN A 42 -10.24 -4.33 -2.84
N VAL A 43 -10.53 -5.59 -2.52
CA VAL A 43 -9.69 -6.73 -2.96
C VAL A 43 -9.67 -6.88 -4.49
N ARG A 44 -10.66 -6.31 -5.18
CA ARG A 44 -10.82 -6.32 -6.64
C ARG A 44 -10.29 -5.04 -7.30
N ASN A 45 -9.47 -4.24 -6.60
CA ASN A 45 -8.92 -3.02 -7.18
C ASN A 45 -8.15 -3.33 -8.47
N PRO A 46 -8.40 -2.61 -9.58
CA PRO A 46 -7.73 -2.89 -10.84
C PRO A 46 -6.21 -2.78 -10.75
N THR A 47 -5.52 -3.59 -11.54
CA THR A 47 -4.08 -3.45 -11.77
C THR A 47 -3.80 -2.12 -12.45
N THR A 48 -2.84 -1.36 -11.94
CA THR A 48 -2.34 -0.14 -12.58
C THR A 48 -0.98 -0.40 -13.23
N LEU A 49 -0.59 0.47 -14.16
CA LEU A 49 0.71 0.41 -14.83
C LEU A 49 1.52 1.66 -14.50
N SER A 50 2.79 1.50 -14.14
CA SER A 50 3.71 2.63 -14.11
C SER A 50 3.84 3.25 -15.51
N PRO A 51 4.22 4.53 -15.62
CA PRO A 51 4.52 5.13 -16.92
C PRO A 51 5.65 4.41 -17.67
N ALA A 52 5.73 4.69 -18.98
CA ALA A 52 6.82 4.25 -19.83
C ALA A 52 8.19 4.70 -19.28
N PRO A 53 9.27 3.94 -19.56
CA PRO A 53 9.33 2.74 -20.40
C PRO A 53 9.03 1.43 -19.67
N ASP A 54 8.91 1.45 -18.34
CA ASP A 54 8.98 0.22 -17.54
C ASP A 54 7.66 -0.55 -17.45
N PHE A 55 6.51 0.14 -17.55
CA PHE A 55 5.16 -0.45 -17.52
C PHE A 55 4.96 -1.53 -16.42
N VAL A 56 5.48 -1.25 -15.23
CA VAL A 56 5.39 -2.14 -14.07
C VAL A 56 3.92 -2.33 -13.71
N LYS A 57 3.49 -3.58 -13.50
CA LYS A 57 2.16 -3.88 -12.99
C LYS A 57 2.13 -3.69 -11.48
N ASN A 58 1.23 -2.84 -11.00
CA ASN A 58 0.99 -2.63 -9.59
C ASN A 58 -0.38 -3.25 -9.24
N THR A 59 -0.40 -4.19 -8.30
CA THR A 59 -1.53 -5.12 -8.15
C THR A 59 -2.02 -5.24 -6.70
N GLY A 60 -3.29 -5.63 -6.56
CA GLY A 60 -3.87 -6.00 -5.26
C GLY A 60 -4.14 -4.82 -4.32
N LEU A 61 -4.40 -5.15 -3.06
CA LEU A 61 -4.83 -4.22 -2.00
C LEU A 61 -3.88 -3.05 -1.76
N MET A 62 -2.57 -3.28 -1.93
CA MET A 62 -1.52 -2.30 -1.68
C MET A 62 -0.79 -1.89 -2.97
N GLN A 63 -1.33 -2.25 -4.15
CA GLN A 63 -0.75 -1.92 -5.47
C GLN A 63 0.75 -2.25 -5.54
N ALA A 64 1.14 -3.42 -5.04
CA ALA A 64 2.53 -3.82 -4.92
C ALA A 64 3.14 -4.11 -6.30
N HIS A 65 4.44 -3.82 -6.44
CA HIS A 65 5.20 -4.03 -7.67
C HIS A 65 5.20 -5.51 -8.09
N ASN A 66 4.49 -5.83 -9.18
CA ASN A 66 4.27 -7.17 -9.72
C ASN A 66 3.82 -8.18 -8.64
N GLY A 67 2.95 -7.74 -7.72
CA GLY A 67 2.42 -8.55 -6.64
C GLY A 67 1.22 -9.40 -7.00
N GLN A 68 0.58 -9.97 -6.00
CA GLN A 68 -0.61 -10.81 -6.13
C GLN A 68 -1.83 -10.05 -6.68
N GLU A 69 -2.45 -10.62 -7.72
CA GLU A 69 -3.75 -10.20 -8.26
C GLU A 69 -4.91 -10.96 -7.58
N TRP A 70 -6.13 -10.44 -7.70
CA TRP A 70 -7.30 -11.08 -7.09
C TRP A 70 -7.68 -12.38 -7.82
N ASP A 71 -7.90 -13.44 -7.03
CA ASP A 71 -8.48 -14.70 -7.50
C ASP A 71 -9.55 -15.18 -6.51
N GLU A 72 -10.81 -15.16 -6.95
CA GLU A 72 -11.95 -15.53 -6.11
C GLU A 72 -11.94 -17.00 -5.66
N ARG A 73 -11.14 -17.85 -6.30
CA ARG A 73 -10.96 -19.25 -5.88
C ARG A 73 -10.16 -19.38 -4.58
N TYR A 74 -9.37 -18.36 -4.24
CA TYR A 74 -8.46 -18.35 -3.09
C TYR A 74 -8.51 -17.02 -2.33
N PRO A 75 -9.68 -16.61 -1.81
CA PRO A 75 -9.90 -15.24 -1.34
C PRO A 75 -9.00 -14.87 -0.17
N GLU A 76 -8.91 -15.72 0.86
CA GLU A 76 -8.06 -15.45 2.03
C GLU A 76 -6.58 -15.42 1.66
N TRP A 77 -6.12 -16.40 0.88
CA TRP A 77 -4.73 -16.49 0.44
C TRP A 77 -4.33 -15.30 -0.41
N CYS A 78 -5.19 -14.85 -1.34
CA CYS A 78 -4.92 -13.64 -2.12
C CYS A 78 -4.79 -12.42 -1.22
N ILE A 79 -5.68 -12.24 -0.25
CA ILE A 79 -5.64 -11.10 0.68
C ILE A 79 -4.36 -11.11 1.52
N GLU A 80 -3.99 -12.28 2.06
CA GLU A 80 -2.72 -12.47 2.77
C GLU A 80 -1.52 -12.05 1.91
N ARG A 81 -1.44 -12.57 0.69
CA ARG A 81 -0.36 -12.25 -0.25
C ARG A 81 -0.34 -10.78 -0.68
N MET A 82 -1.48 -10.18 -0.98
CA MET A 82 -1.56 -8.77 -1.36
C MET A 82 -1.04 -7.83 -0.25
N ILE A 83 -1.33 -8.15 1.02
CA ILE A 83 -0.84 -7.38 2.16
C ILE A 83 0.66 -7.65 2.36
N ARG A 84 1.09 -8.90 2.21
CA ARG A 84 2.50 -9.28 2.35
C ARG A 84 3.37 -8.62 1.29
N ASP A 85 2.96 -8.66 0.03
CA ASP A 85 3.69 -8.07 -1.08
C ASP A 85 3.84 -6.56 -0.91
N GLY A 86 2.81 -5.86 -0.38
CA GLY A 86 2.93 -4.44 -0.10
C GLY A 86 3.83 -4.13 1.11
N ALA A 87 3.76 -4.92 2.18
CA ALA A 87 4.56 -4.67 3.39
C ALA A 87 6.04 -5.09 3.23
N GLN A 88 6.26 -6.25 2.62
CA GLN A 88 7.55 -6.95 2.53
C GLN A 88 8.15 -6.95 1.12
N GLY A 89 7.46 -6.38 0.13
CA GLY A 89 7.91 -6.34 -1.24
C GLY A 89 7.72 -7.66 -1.96
N THR A 90 8.08 -7.67 -3.23
CA THR A 90 8.11 -8.86 -4.08
C THR A 90 9.54 -9.12 -4.52
N ARG A 91 9.76 -10.19 -5.29
CA ARG A 91 11.06 -10.38 -5.96
C ARG A 91 11.39 -9.30 -6.99
N PHE A 92 10.43 -8.45 -7.36
CA PHE A 92 10.56 -7.45 -8.42
C PHE A 92 10.68 -6.02 -7.90
N GLY A 93 10.24 -5.75 -6.67
CA GLY A 93 10.26 -4.40 -6.11
C GLY A 93 10.17 -4.34 -4.60
N ASP A 94 10.61 -3.20 -4.08
CA ASP A 94 10.61 -2.85 -2.67
C ASP A 94 9.16 -2.78 -2.12
N GLY A 95 8.93 -3.31 -0.93
CA GLY A 95 7.74 -3.03 -0.12
C GLY A 95 8.02 -1.93 0.90
N LEU A 96 7.05 -1.66 1.77
CA LEU A 96 7.14 -0.60 2.78
C LEU A 96 8.40 -0.71 3.66
N ILE A 97 8.76 -1.92 4.11
CA ILE A 97 9.94 -2.08 4.98
C ILE A 97 11.25 -1.79 4.24
N GLN A 98 11.36 -2.16 2.98
CA GLN A 98 12.52 -1.83 2.15
C GLN A 98 12.58 -0.33 1.88
N CYS A 99 11.45 0.30 1.52
CA CYS A 99 11.39 1.75 1.35
C CYS A 99 11.84 2.48 2.62
N TRP A 100 11.37 2.07 3.80
CA TRP A 100 11.79 2.63 5.08
C TRP A 100 13.30 2.53 5.30
N HIS A 101 13.89 1.34 5.10
CA HIS A 101 15.32 1.16 5.30
C HIS A 101 16.18 1.92 4.29
N LYS A 102 15.74 2.00 3.04
CA LYS A 102 16.47 2.65 1.94
C LYS A 102 16.41 4.18 2.02
N TRP A 103 15.33 4.72 2.56
CA TRP A 103 15.06 6.16 2.60
C TRP A 103 15.13 6.71 4.02
N ASP A 104 16.33 6.61 4.61
CA ASP A 104 16.75 7.25 5.86
C ASP A 104 15.96 6.87 7.11
N ARG A 105 15.13 5.81 7.06
CA ARG A 105 14.19 5.50 8.14
C ARG A 105 13.29 6.68 8.45
N ASP A 106 12.79 7.32 7.40
CA ASP A 106 11.78 8.38 7.44
C ASP A 106 10.51 7.91 6.71
N TRP A 107 9.35 8.01 7.36
CA TRP A 107 8.10 7.46 6.82
C TRP A 107 7.55 8.34 5.71
N TYR A 108 7.82 9.64 5.72
CA TYR A 108 7.44 10.53 4.63
C TYR A 108 8.23 10.19 3.37
N HIS A 109 9.54 9.95 3.50
CA HIS A 109 10.36 9.49 2.39
C HIS A 109 9.97 8.08 1.93
N ALA A 110 9.73 7.15 2.87
CA ALA A 110 9.31 5.79 2.56
C ALA A 110 7.97 5.77 1.80
N CYS A 111 6.98 6.57 2.21
CA CYS A 111 5.71 6.69 1.50
C CYS A 111 5.87 7.28 0.09
N ARG A 112 6.71 8.31 -0.07
CA ARG A 112 7.02 8.86 -1.40
C ARG A 112 7.68 7.80 -2.29
N ALA A 113 8.67 7.09 -1.75
CA ALA A 113 9.36 6.02 -2.45
C ALA A 113 8.43 4.86 -2.82
N TYR A 114 7.50 4.47 -1.94
CA TYR A 114 6.50 3.45 -2.24
C TYR A 114 5.59 3.89 -3.40
N ASN A 115 5.23 5.17 -3.46
CA ASN A 115 4.34 5.71 -4.48
C ASN A 115 4.98 5.87 -5.88
N SER A 116 6.24 6.33 -5.95
CA SER A 116 6.87 6.70 -7.23
C SER A 116 8.19 6.00 -7.51
N GLY A 117 8.69 5.18 -6.57
CA GLY A 117 10.01 4.55 -6.63
C GLY A 117 11.19 5.53 -6.41
N ARG A 118 10.93 6.84 -6.26
CA ARG A 118 11.94 7.90 -6.18
C ARG A 118 11.52 8.97 -5.15
N VAL A 119 12.48 9.68 -4.59
CA VAL A 119 12.21 10.74 -3.60
C VAL A 119 12.96 12.00 -3.98
N ASN A 120 12.22 13.09 -4.17
CA ASN A 120 12.76 14.44 -4.14
C ASN A 120 12.74 14.91 -2.68
N ARG A 121 13.90 14.96 -2.02
CA ARG A 121 13.99 15.28 -0.58
C ARG A 121 13.64 16.74 -0.26
N GLU A 122 13.74 17.62 -1.25
CA GLU A 122 13.41 19.05 -1.09
C GLU A 122 11.91 19.32 -1.24
N ASP A 123 11.18 18.43 -1.94
CA ASP A 123 9.75 18.56 -2.16
C ASP A 123 9.06 17.19 -2.24
N LEU A 124 8.46 16.76 -1.14
CA LEU A 124 7.70 15.51 -1.09
C LEU A 124 6.33 15.59 -1.76
N SER A 125 5.91 16.77 -2.23
CA SER A 125 4.73 16.95 -3.07
C SER A 125 5.04 16.80 -4.56
N ASP A 126 6.33 16.75 -4.93
CA ASP A 126 6.76 16.36 -6.27
C ASP A 126 6.33 14.90 -6.51
N GLY A 127 5.25 14.75 -7.28
CA GLY A 127 4.73 13.44 -7.65
C GLY A 127 5.70 12.64 -8.51
N ILE A 128 6.66 13.32 -9.16
CA ILE A 128 7.56 12.79 -10.19
C ILE A 128 6.74 12.21 -11.35
N THR A 129 6.26 10.99 -11.20
CA THR A 129 5.42 10.26 -12.17
C THR A 129 4.16 9.65 -11.54
N ALA A 130 3.91 9.96 -10.26
CA ALA A 130 2.85 9.38 -9.45
C ALA A 130 2.04 10.48 -8.73
N THR A 131 1.31 10.11 -7.67
CA THR A 131 0.37 11.02 -7.01
C THR A 131 1.11 12.07 -6.17
N ALA A 132 1.01 13.34 -6.55
CA ALA A 132 1.64 14.47 -5.85
C ALA A 132 1.27 14.52 -4.35
N HIS A 133 -0.01 14.38 -4.00
CA HIS A 133 -0.49 14.48 -2.60
C HIS A 133 -0.36 13.18 -1.79
N TYR A 134 0.40 12.18 -2.25
CA TYR A 134 0.43 10.85 -1.62
C TYR A 134 0.88 10.89 -0.15
N VAL A 135 2.02 11.52 0.10
CA VAL A 135 2.64 11.58 1.44
C VAL A 135 1.72 12.29 2.43
N GLU A 136 1.20 13.45 2.05
CA GLU A 136 0.24 14.24 2.84
C GLU A 136 -1.01 13.40 3.19
N ARG A 137 -1.60 12.73 2.21
CA ARG A 137 -2.81 11.92 2.40
C ARG A 137 -2.58 10.71 3.30
N VAL A 138 -1.42 10.07 3.22
CA VAL A 138 -1.06 8.95 4.12
C VAL A 138 -0.82 9.47 5.54
N ALA A 139 -0.08 10.56 5.69
CA ALA A 139 0.18 11.18 6.98
C ALA A 139 -1.13 11.59 7.68
N ASN A 140 -2.06 12.22 6.98
CA ASN A 140 -3.37 12.60 7.53
C ASN A 140 -4.21 11.40 7.97
N ARG A 141 -4.13 10.26 7.27
CA ARG A 141 -4.79 9.02 7.72
C ARG A 141 -4.15 8.41 8.97
N LEU A 142 -2.83 8.51 9.09
CA LEU A 142 -2.07 7.96 10.22
C LEU A 142 -2.26 8.75 11.51
N VAL A 143 -2.14 10.08 11.41
CA VAL A 143 -2.28 10.99 12.57
C VAL A 143 -3.75 11.13 12.97
N GLY A 144 -4.64 11.01 11.99
CA GLY A 144 -6.06 11.26 12.15
C GLY A 144 -6.36 12.75 12.23
N ASN A 145 -7.53 13.14 11.74
CA ASN A 145 -8.09 14.46 12.01
C ASN A 145 -9.19 14.28 13.07
N GLN A 146 -8.99 14.81 14.27
CA GLN A 146 -10.11 15.01 15.19
C GLN A 146 -10.89 16.21 14.69
N TRP A 147 -12.08 15.97 14.15
CA TRP A 147 -13.03 17.03 13.88
C TRP A 147 -13.66 17.40 15.21
N ALA A 148 -13.52 18.66 15.65
CA ALA A 148 -14.18 19.10 16.87
C ALA A 148 -15.70 18.94 16.72
N GLY A 149 -16.30 18.05 17.52
CA GLY A 149 -17.74 17.76 17.49
C GLY A 149 -18.17 16.56 16.64
N MET A 150 -17.24 15.71 16.17
CA MET A 150 -17.54 14.32 15.76
C MET A 150 -17.18 13.33 16.87
#